data_AF-V9Z5T4-F1
#
_entry.id   AF-V9Z5T4-F1
#
_cell.length_a   1.000
_cell.length_b   1.000
_cell.length_c   1.000
_cell.angle_alpha   90.00
_cell.angle_beta   90.00
_cell.angle_gamma   90.00
#
_symmetry.space_group_name_H-M   'P 1'
#
loop_
_entity.id
_entity.type
_entity.pdbx_description
1 polymer ?
#
loop_
_entity_poly.entity_id
_entity_poly.type
_entity_poly.pdbx_seq_one_letter_code
_entity_poly.pdbx_strand_id
1 'polypeptide(L)'
;MMWWAGFAPDGVTWTNGVEPTWFETFPGEAKRGFCPDCGSRLAAIDSDVPELGIVVTALDNTSGADLVPVNQSFRDNNVRWLPQVPDTQKKSPVG
;
A
#
# COMPACT_ATOMS: atom_id res chain seq x y z
N MET A 1 -7.91 7.12 -7.39
CA MET A 1 -6.74 6.25 -7.61
C MET A 1 -6.17 5.89 -6.25
N MET A 2 -5.96 4.60 -5.98
CA MET A 2 -5.35 4.12 -4.73
C MET A 2 -4.06 3.41 -5.10
N TRP A 3 -2.98 3.70 -4.36
CA TRP A 3 -1.69 3.08 -4.57
C TRP A 3 -0.96 2.96 -3.23
N TRP A 4 0.03 2.08 -3.21
CA TRP A 4 0.64 1.57 -2.00
C TRP A 4 2.16 1.67 -2.12
N ALA A 5 2.81 1.90 -0.99
CA ALA A 5 4.25 1.73 -0.85
C ALA A 5 4.50 0.69 0.26
N GLY A 6 5.37 -0.28 -0.03
CA GLY A 6 5.76 -1.31 0.93
C GLY A 6 6.88 -0.82 1.83
N PHE A 7 6.73 -1.04 3.13
CA PHE A 7 7.75 -0.75 4.14
C PHE A 7 8.02 -2.01 4.97
N ALA A 8 9.26 -2.16 5.44
CA ALA A 8 9.55 -3.18 6.44
C ALA A 8 8.69 -2.92 7.69
N PRO A 9 8.00 -3.93 8.27
CA PRO A 9 7.08 -3.70 9.38
C PRO A 9 7.73 -3.04 10.60
N ASP A 10 9.00 -3.35 10.88
CA ASP A 10 9.81 -2.75 11.95
C ASP A 10 10.29 -1.32 11.64
N GLY A 11 10.23 -0.91 10.37
CA GLY A 11 10.51 0.45 9.91
C GLY A 11 9.32 1.40 9.99
N VAL A 12 8.15 0.94 10.43
CA VAL A 12 6.93 1.76 10.54
C VAL A 12 6.61 2.04 12.01
N THR A 13 6.26 3.28 12.31
CA THR A 13 5.79 3.69 13.64
C THR A 13 4.51 4.50 13.49
N TRP A 14 3.47 4.15 14.25
CA TRP A 14 2.23 4.91 14.32
C TRP A 14 2.45 6.16 15.16
N THR A 15 2.35 7.34 14.55
CA THR A 15 2.76 8.62 15.15
C THR A 15 1.93 9.04 16.36
N ASN A 16 0.69 8.56 16.47
CA ASN A 16 -0.18 8.75 17.63
C ASN A 16 -0.17 7.55 18.59
N GLY A 17 0.66 6.54 18.34
CA GLY A 17 0.74 5.30 19.13
C GLY A 17 -0.46 4.36 18.97
N VAL A 18 -1.39 4.65 18.05
CA VAL A 18 -2.59 3.85 17.83
C VAL A 18 -2.47 3.11 16.51
N GLU A 19 -2.51 1.77 16.58
CA GLU A 19 -2.53 0.95 15.37
C GLU A 19 -3.86 1.06 14.61
N PRO A 20 -3.87 0.81 13.29
CA PRO A 20 -5.11 0.66 12.54
C PRO A 20 -5.97 -0.48 13.07
N THR A 21 -7.28 -0.32 12.98
CA THR A 21 -8.21 -1.45 13.12
C THR A 21 -8.07 -2.35 11.90
N TRP A 22 -7.66 -3.60 12.13
CA TRP A 22 -7.45 -4.59 11.07
C TRP A 22 -8.73 -5.36 10.74
N PHE A 23 -9.05 -5.43 9.45
CA PHE A 23 -10.15 -6.23 8.93
C PHE A 23 -9.63 -7.24 7.89
N GLU A 24 -9.97 -8.52 8.05
CA GLU A 24 -9.68 -9.55 7.07
C GLU A 24 -10.60 -9.40 5.86
N THR A 25 -10.03 -8.91 4.75
CA THR A 25 -10.76 -8.81 3.48
C THR A 25 -10.74 -10.10 2.69
N PHE A 26 -9.70 -10.91 2.88
CA PHE A 26 -9.63 -12.26 2.39
C PHE A 26 -9.06 -13.15 3.50
N PRO A 27 -9.83 -14.14 4.01
CA PRO A 27 -9.42 -14.95 5.14
C PRO A 27 -8.04 -15.60 4.92
N GLY A 28 -7.11 -15.36 5.83
CA GLY A 28 -5.76 -15.91 5.77
C GLY A 28 -4.79 -15.26 4.76
N GLU A 29 -5.27 -14.46 3.80
CA GLU A 29 -4.40 -13.90 2.75
C GLU A 29 -4.25 -12.38 2.85
N ALA A 30 -5.32 -11.64 3.20
CA ALA A 30 -5.29 -10.19 3.12
C ALA A 30 -6.03 -9.50 4.27
N LYS A 31 -5.35 -8.56 4.92
CA LYS A 31 -5.88 -7.66 5.95
C LYS A 31 -5.75 -6.22 5.51
N ARG A 32 -6.71 -5.39 5.90
CA ARG A 32 -6.72 -3.95 5.63
C ARG A 32 -6.89 -3.18 6.93
N GLY A 33 -6.02 -2.21 7.13
CA GLY A 33 -5.97 -1.36 8.31
C GLY A 33 -6.73 -0.06 8.07
N PHE A 34 -7.62 0.28 8.99
CA PHE A 34 -8.41 1.51 8.95
C PHE A 34 -8.18 2.36 10.19
N CYS A 35 -8.26 3.69 10.04
CA CYS A 35 -8.26 4.61 11.18
C CYS A 35 -9.46 4.29 12.09
N PRO A 36 -9.24 4.06 13.40
CA PRO A 36 -10.32 3.74 14.33
C PRO A 36 -11.34 4.88 14.49
N ASP A 37 -10.92 6.13 14.26
CA ASP A 37 -11.77 7.30 14.49
C ASP A 37 -12.62 7.68 13.26
N CYS A 38 -12.00 7.73 12.07
CA CYS A 38 -12.67 8.21 10.85
C CYS A 38 -12.89 7.13 9.78
N GLY A 39 -12.39 5.91 9.98
CA GLY A 39 -12.55 4.81 9.03
C GLY A 39 -11.75 4.93 7.73
N SER A 40 -10.85 5.91 7.61
CA SER A 40 -9.98 6.05 6.45
C SER A 40 -9.01 4.88 6.35
N ARG A 41 -8.74 4.39 5.13
CA ARG A 41 -7.82 3.27 4.90
C ARG A 41 -6.38 3.74 5.02
N LEU A 42 -5.58 3.06 5.84
CA LEU A 42 -4.20 3.44 6.15
C LEU A 42 -3.19 2.42 5.65
N ALA A 43 -3.50 1.13 5.78
CA ALA A 43 -2.51 0.07 5.54
C ALA A 43 -3.10 -1.25 5.04
N ALA A 44 -2.22 -2.14 4.62
CA ALA A 44 -2.51 -3.47 4.09
C ALA A 44 -1.42 -4.44 4.54
N ILE A 45 -1.85 -5.65 4.89
CA ILE A 45 -0.97 -6.81 5.07
C ILE A 45 -1.48 -7.85 4.07
N ASP A 46 -0.58 -8.39 3.26
CA ASP A 46 -0.86 -9.45 2.30
C ASP A 46 0.12 -10.60 2.57
N SER A 47 -0.36 -11.85 2.54
CA SER A 47 0.40 -13.02 3.00
C SER A 47 1.57 -13.40 2.09
N ASP A 48 1.56 -12.93 0.85
CA ASP A 48 2.54 -13.23 -0.19
C ASP A 48 3.68 -12.22 -0.26
N VAL A 49 3.64 -11.16 0.56
CA VAL A 49 4.70 -10.14 0.63
C VAL A 49 5.07 -9.85 2.10
N PRO A 50 6.37 -9.71 2.42
CA PRO A 50 6.81 -9.43 3.78
C PRO A 50 6.58 -7.97 4.21
N GLU A 51 6.40 -7.06 3.25
CA GLU A 51 6.23 -5.63 3.53
C GLU A 51 4.83 -5.29 4.06
N LEU A 52 4.78 -4.32 4.97
CA LEU A 52 3.56 -3.61 5.31
C LEU A 52 3.24 -2.59 4.21
N GLY A 53 2.12 -2.76 3.52
CA GLY A 53 1.65 -1.80 2.52
C GLY A 53 1.01 -0.59 3.19
N ILE A 54 1.55 0.61 2.95
CA ILE A 54 0.94 1.87 3.40
C ILE A 54 0.22 2.54 2.22
N VAL A 55 -1.01 3.01 2.47
CA VAL A 55 -1.77 3.81 1.50
C VAL A 55 -1.08 5.17 1.38
N VAL A 56 -0.42 5.43 0.25
CA VAL A 56 0.45 6.62 0.15
C VAL A 56 -0.35 7.93 0.22
N THR A 57 -1.61 7.92 -0.20
CA THR A 57 -2.50 9.09 -0.05
C THR A 57 -2.88 9.40 1.39
N ALA A 58 -2.51 8.57 2.36
CA ALA A 58 -2.62 8.86 3.79
C ALA A 58 -1.39 9.58 4.36
N LEU A 59 -0.32 9.75 3.58
CA LEU A 59 0.89 10.48 3.99
C LEU A 59 0.76 11.96 3.68
N ASP A 60 1.24 12.81 4.59
CA ASP A 60 1.26 14.27 4.40
C ASP A 60 2.23 14.70 3.30
N ASN A 61 3.35 13.98 3.13
CA ASN A 61 4.35 14.26 2.11
C ASN A 61 4.53 13.04 1.20
N THR A 62 4.17 13.20 -0.08
CA THR A 62 4.27 12.18 -1.12
C THR A 62 5.28 12.52 -2.20
N SER A 63 6.09 13.56 -2.03
CA SER A 63 7.05 14.03 -3.05
C SER A 63 8.39 13.29 -3.05
N GLY A 64 8.52 12.22 -2.26
CA GLY A 64 9.75 11.43 -2.17
C GLY A 64 10.05 10.70 -3.47
N ALA A 65 11.32 10.70 -3.90
CA ALA A 65 11.74 10.00 -5.11
C ALA A 65 11.49 8.48 -5.02
N ASP A 66 11.56 7.91 -3.82
CA ASP A 66 11.29 6.50 -3.55
C ASP A 66 9.80 6.14 -3.58
N LEU A 67 8.93 7.14 -3.70
CA LEU A 67 7.48 6.98 -3.82
C LEU A 67 7.01 7.09 -5.28
N VAL A 68 7.90 7.14 -6.28
CA VAL A 68 7.47 7.07 -7.68
C VAL A 68 6.88 5.66 -7.96
N PRO A 69 5.63 5.55 -8.47
CA PRO A 69 5.02 4.25 -8.75
C PRO A 69 5.83 3.44 -9.76
N VAL A 70 6.12 2.18 -9.43
CA VAL A 70 6.90 1.26 -10.27
C VAL A 70 6.05 0.21 -10.97
N ASN A 71 4.78 0.08 -10.61
CA ASN A 71 3.84 -0.86 -11.20
C ASN A 71 2.40 -0.36 -11.02
N GLN A 72 1.48 -0.89 -11.81
CA GLN A 72 0.05 -0.64 -11.76
C GLN A 72 -0.69 -1.97 -11.94
N SER A 73 -1.59 -2.29 -11.00
CA SER A 73 -2.49 -3.44 -11.14
C SER A 73 -3.65 -3.13 -12.10
N PHE A 74 -4.29 -4.16 -12.65
CA PHE A 74 -5.47 -4.05 -13.52
C PHE A 74 -5.28 -3.11 -14.72
N ARG A 75 -4.08 -3.14 -15.33
CA ARG A 75 -3.69 -2.29 -16.46
C ARG A 75 -4.69 -2.33 -17.61
N ASP A 76 -5.22 -3.51 -17.88
CA ASP A 76 -6.18 -3.78 -18.96
C ASP A 76 -7.56 -3.15 -18.71
N ASN A 77 -7.87 -2.82 -17.44
CA ASN A 77 -9.12 -2.18 -17.03
C ASN A 77 -8.95 -0.66 -16.82
N ASN A 78 -7.80 -0.09 -17.16
CA ASN A 78 -7.55 1.32 -16.94
C ASN A 78 -8.39 2.20 -17.88
N VAL A 79 -8.75 3.38 -17.38
CA VAL A 79 -9.42 4.40 -18.18
C VAL A 79 -8.46 4.98 -19.21
N ARG A 80 -8.93 5.18 -20.45
CA ARG A 80 -8.08 5.54 -21.60
C ARG A 80 -7.36 6.89 -21.47
N TRP A 81 -7.87 7.80 -20.64
CA TRP A 81 -7.29 9.13 -20.46
C TRP A 81 -6.16 9.15 -19.42
N LEU A 82 -5.99 8.09 -18.63
CA LEU A 82 -4.95 8.02 -17.61
C LEU A 82 -3.73 7.28 -18.17
N PRO A 83 -2.54 7.91 -18.24
CA PRO A 83 -1.32 7.22 -18.62
C PRO A 83 -1.04 6.01 -17.72
N GLN A 84 -0.56 4.93 -18.32
CA GLN A 84 -0.16 3.72 -17.60
C GLN A 84 1.17 3.95 -16.88
N VAL A 85 1.31 3.43 -15.66
CA VAL A 85 2.59 3.40 -14.94
C VAL A 85 3.48 2.31 -15.56
N PRO A 86 4.70 2.59 -16.04
CA PRO A 86 5.60 1.55 -16.55
C PRO A 86 5.88 0.48 -15.49
N ASP A 87 5.97 -0.80 -15.88
CA ASP A 87 6.45 -1.83 -14.96
C ASP A 87 7.98 -1.76 -14.87
N THR A 88 8.46 -1.28 -13.73
CA THR A 88 9.88 -1.13 -13.41
C THR A 88 10.23 -1.82 -12.09
N GLN A 89 9.29 -2.58 -11.53
CA GLN A 89 9.48 -3.28 -10.28
C GLN A 89 10.63 -4.27 -10.45
N LYS A 90 11.69 -4.10 -9.64
CA LYS A 90 12.74 -5.13 -9.55
C LYS A 90 12.09 -6.35 -8.92
N LYS A 91 12.22 -7.53 -9.53
CA LYS A 91 11.78 -8.78 -8.90
C LYS A 91 12.38 -8.83 -7.50
N SER A 92 11.53 -8.91 -6.48
CA SER A 92 12.01 -9.16 -5.13
C SER A 92 12.74 -10.51 -5.15
N PRO A 93 13.89 -10.69 -4.48
CA PRO A 93 14.62 -11.96 -4.47
C PRO A 93 13.83 -13.13 -3.88
N VAL A 94 12.64 -12.85 -3.32
CA VAL A 94 11.77 -13.77 -2.60
C VAL A 94 10.55 -14.20 -3.43
N GLY A 95 10.62 -14.08 -4.77
CA GLY A 95 9.60 -14.56 -5.71
C GLY A 95 10.16 -15.40 -6.85
#